data_AF-A0AAE0RA62-F1
#
_entry.id   AF-A0AAE0RA62-F1
#
_cell.length_a   1.000
_cell.length_b   1.000
_cell.length_c   1.000
_cell.angle_alpha   90.00
_cell.angle_beta   90.00
_cell.angle_gamma   90.00
#
_symmetry.space_group_name_H-M   'P 1'
#
loop_
_entity.id
_entity.type
_entity.pdbx_description
1 polymer ?
#
loop_
_entity_poly.entity_id
_entity_poly.type
_entity_poly.pdbx_seq_one_letter_code
_entity_poly.pdbx_strand_id
1 'polypeptide(L)'
;MAETELRVRDMYDGIDPIELKNMNERERNVHIDQTLRNNPEILFKVYQQGRLHMVFFGTTRPGLWMRVLHDRITINLSFQMTRKRAEAEMYKITMSGSQEQLQHICDDFNEIYDEVMNILKDEGTAAGNNPEDDVEELRARIRELELENRMLRRN
;
A
#
# COMPACT_ATOMS: atom_id res chain seq x y z
N MET A 1 3.35 8.14 28.56
CA MET A 1 2.37 7.81 27.51
C MET A 1 3.10 7.95 26.20
N ALA A 2 3.38 6.85 25.51
CA ALA A 2 3.98 6.92 24.19
C ALA A 2 2.92 7.44 23.22
N GLU A 3 3.18 8.57 22.58
CA GLU A 3 2.43 9.03 21.41
C GLU A 3 2.46 7.87 20.41
N THR A 4 1.32 7.20 20.22
CA THR A 4 1.17 6.27 19.11
C THR A 4 1.21 7.14 17.86
N GLU A 5 2.41 7.29 17.29
CA GLU A 5 2.61 8.09 16.10
C GLU A 5 1.65 7.56 15.04
N LEU A 6 0.71 8.39 14.59
CA LEU A 6 -0.30 7.97 13.61
C LEU A 6 0.43 7.59 12.32
N ARG A 7 0.50 6.28 12.06
CA ARG A 7 1.06 5.67 10.84
C ARG A 7 0.14 5.81 9.64
N VAL A 8 -0.86 6.69 9.72
CA VAL A 8 -1.77 7.00 8.64
C VAL A 8 -1.79 8.51 8.45
N ARG A 9 -1.45 8.98 7.26
CA ARG A 9 -1.36 10.41 6.94
C ARG A 9 -1.98 10.72 5.58
N ASP A 10 -2.28 11.97 5.31
CA ASP A 10 -2.72 12.39 3.98
C ASP A 10 -1.48 12.59 3.08
N MET A 11 -1.51 12.04 1.85
CA MET A 11 -0.37 12.05 0.91
C MET A 11 0.10 13.47 0.55
N TYR A 12 -0.85 14.40 0.51
CA TYR A 12 -0.62 15.78 0.08
C TYR A 12 -0.81 16.75 1.24
N ASP A 13 -0.71 16.28 2.49
CA ASP A 13 -0.73 17.16 3.65
C ASP A 13 0.42 18.18 3.55
N GLY A 14 0.11 19.44 3.87
CA GLY A 14 1.07 20.55 3.74
C GLY A 14 1.36 21.04 2.32
N ILE A 15 0.75 20.44 1.27
CA ILE A 15 0.85 20.97 -0.10
C ILE A 15 -0.30 21.96 -0.34
N ASP A 16 0.04 23.12 -0.92
CA ASP A 16 -0.97 24.11 -1.26
C ASP A 16 -1.98 23.55 -2.30
N PRO A 17 -3.30 23.74 -2.12
CA PRO A 17 -4.31 23.21 -3.04
C PRO A 17 -4.16 23.69 -4.49
N ILE A 18 -3.64 24.89 -4.72
CA ILE A 18 -3.38 25.44 -6.05
C ILE A 18 -2.18 24.71 -6.67
N GLU A 19 -1.12 24.48 -5.89
CA GLU A 19 0.03 23.69 -6.32
C GLU A 19 -0.39 22.26 -6.69
N LEU A 20 -1.15 21.58 -5.83
CA LEU A 20 -1.65 20.23 -6.08
C LEU A 20 -2.53 20.16 -7.35
N LYS A 21 -3.35 21.18 -7.59
CA LYS A 21 -4.18 21.27 -8.81
C LYS A 21 -3.33 21.44 -10.07
N ASN A 22 -2.21 22.15 -9.96
CA ASN A 22 -1.30 22.40 -11.08
C ASN A 22 -0.31 21.26 -11.33
N MET A 23 -0.10 20.36 -10.35
CA MET A 23 0.76 19.18 -10.53
C MET A 23 0.22 18.27 -11.64
N ASN A 24 1.06 18.00 -12.63
CA ASN A 24 0.80 16.99 -13.64
C ASN A 24 1.00 15.56 -13.07
N GLU A 25 0.60 14.55 -13.84
CA GLU A 25 0.65 13.15 -13.39
C GLU A 25 2.08 12.69 -13.06
N ARG A 26 3.08 13.14 -13.83
CA ARG A 26 4.49 12.78 -13.58
C ARG A 26 4.97 13.37 -12.26
N GLU A 27 4.67 14.64 -11.99
CA GLU A 27 5.02 15.31 -10.74
C GLU A 27 4.34 14.64 -9.55
N ARG A 28 3.06 14.30 -9.65
CA ARG A 28 2.35 13.55 -8.60
C ARG A 28 2.98 12.20 -8.34
N ASN A 29 3.35 11.46 -9.38
CA ASN A 29 4.00 10.17 -9.23
C ASN A 29 5.38 10.29 -8.56
N VAL A 30 6.16 11.31 -8.94
CA VAL A 30 7.46 11.60 -8.28
C VAL A 30 7.25 11.96 -6.81
N HIS A 31 6.26 12.79 -6.49
CA HIS A 31 5.91 13.16 -5.12
C HIS A 31 5.51 11.94 -4.28
N ILE A 32 4.61 11.10 -4.81
CA ILE A 32 4.16 9.86 -4.16
C ILE A 32 5.36 8.96 -3.87
N ASP A 33 6.20 8.70 -4.86
CA ASP A 33 7.32 7.78 -4.70
C ASP A 33 8.38 8.32 -3.71
N GLN A 34 8.64 9.63 -3.72
CA GLN A 34 9.55 10.27 -2.76
C GLN A 34 8.97 10.25 -1.33
N THR A 35 7.67 10.52 -1.18
CA THR A 35 6.97 10.52 0.10
C THR A 35 6.99 9.13 0.75
N LEU A 36 6.71 8.09 -0.04
CA LEU A 36 6.76 6.70 0.42
C LEU A 36 8.16 6.26 0.81
N ARG A 37 9.19 6.68 0.06
CA ARG A 37 10.58 6.37 0.39
C ARG A 37 11.03 7.00 1.70
N ASN A 38 10.60 8.23 1.94
CA ASN A 38 10.97 8.98 3.14
C ASN A 38 10.20 8.51 4.39
N ASN A 39 9.08 7.80 4.21
CA ASN A 39 8.18 7.38 5.29
C ASN A 39 7.68 5.94 5.04
N PRO A 40 8.58 4.92 5.05
CA PRO A 40 8.23 3.54 4.71
C PRO A 40 7.26 2.89 5.70
N GLU A 41 7.08 3.46 6.89
CA GLU A 41 6.16 2.99 7.92
C GLU A 41 4.77 3.63 7.90
N ILE A 42 4.51 4.54 6.94
CA ILE A 42 3.26 5.32 6.88
C ILE A 42 2.39 4.86 5.71
N LEU A 43 1.12 4.59 6.01
CA LEU A 43 0.04 4.46 5.04
C LEU A 43 -0.47 5.86 4.66
N PHE A 44 -0.44 6.18 3.37
CA PHE A 44 -0.89 7.47 2.88
C PHE A 44 -2.26 7.41 2.23
N LYS A 45 -3.18 8.27 2.68
CA LYS A 45 -4.51 8.48 2.11
C LYS A 45 -4.45 9.45 0.93
N VAL A 46 -5.14 9.12 -0.15
CA VAL A 46 -5.37 10.01 -1.27
C VAL A 46 -6.86 10.22 -1.47
N TYR A 47 -7.26 11.50 -1.39
CA TYR A 47 -8.63 11.92 -1.62
C TYR A 47 -8.81 12.43 -3.04
N GLN A 48 -9.95 12.11 -3.63
CA GLN A 48 -10.41 12.66 -4.90
C GLN A 48 -11.81 13.25 -4.68
N GLN A 49 -11.99 14.52 -5.02
CA GLN A 49 -13.28 15.24 -4.83
C GLN A 49 -13.83 15.12 -3.38
N GLY A 50 -12.94 15.14 -2.38
CA GLY A 50 -13.31 15.05 -0.96
C GLY A 50 -13.65 13.64 -0.46
N ARG A 51 -13.49 12.60 -1.29
CA ARG A 51 -13.70 11.20 -0.90
C ARG A 51 -12.40 10.43 -0.91
N LEU A 52 -12.23 9.53 0.06
CA LEU A 52 -11.07 8.64 0.10
C LEU A 52 -11.12 7.74 -1.12
N HIS A 53 -10.12 7.86 -1.98
CA HIS A 53 -10.09 7.22 -3.29
C HIS A 53 -9.09 6.07 -3.33
N MET A 54 -7.92 6.26 -2.72
CA MET A 54 -6.85 5.26 -2.69
C MET A 54 -6.02 5.41 -1.41
N VAL A 55 -5.32 4.34 -1.05
CA VAL A 55 -4.24 4.39 -0.07
C VAL A 55 -2.95 3.77 -0.64
N PHE A 56 -1.80 4.32 -0.22
CA PHE A 56 -0.48 3.91 -0.66
C PHE A 56 0.41 3.51 0.52
N PHE A 57 1.18 2.45 0.34
CA PHE A 57 2.16 2.00 1.32
C PHE A 57 3.45 1.52 0.66
N GLY A 58 4.59 1.85 1.25
CA GLY A 58 5.92 1.44 0.79
C GLY A 58 6.44 0.26 1.60
N THR A 59 6.99 -0.76 0.96
CA THR A 59 7.54 -1.92 1.68
C THR A 59 8.70 -2.57 0.95
N THR A 60 9.61 -3.18 1.70
CA THR A 60 10.68 -4.05 1.17
C THR A 60 10.32 -5.53 1.24
N ARG A 61 9.18 -5.88 1.86
CA ARG A 61 8.70 -7.25 2.09
C ARG A 61 7.27 -7.44 1.55
N PRO A 62 7.04 -7.27 0.25
CA PRO A 62 5.70 -7.24 -0.33
C PRO A 62 4.87 -8.51 -0.06
N GLY A 63 5.48 -9.71 -0.11
CA GLY A 63 4.79 -10.98 0.10
C GLY A 63 4.15 -11.08 1.48
N LEU A 64 4.93 -10.84 2.54
CA LEU A 64 4.44 -10.79 3.92
C LEU A 64 3.31 -9.77 4.11
N TRP A 65 3.47 -8.55 3.58
CA TRP A 65 2.44 -7.51 3.67
C TRP A 65 1.15 -7.94 2.98
N MET A 66 1.25 -8.50 1.77
CA MET A 66 0.08 -8.99 1.04
C MET A 66 -0.60 -10.14 1.76
N ARG A 67 0.15 -11.05 2.40
CA ARG A 67 -0.41 -12.14 3.21
C ARG A 67 -1.26 -11.60 4.35
N VAL A 68 -0.69 -10.73 5.19
CA VAL A 68 -1.41 -10.16 6.35
C VAL A 68 -2.61 -9.32 5.91
N LEU A 69 -2.45 -8.50 4.87
CA LEU A 69 -3.55 -7.71 4.31
C LEU A 69 -4.67 -8.62 3.79
N HIS A 70 -4.35 -9.70 3.08
CA HIS A 70 -5.36 -10.65 2.59
C HIS A 70 -6.13 -11.33 3.73
N ASP A 71 -5.45 -11.72 4.81
CA ASP A 71 -6.10 -12.39 5.94
C ASP A 71 -7.06 -11.45 6.70
N ARG A 72 -6.77 -10.14 6.68
CA ARG A 72 -7.57 -9.09 7.34
C ARG A 72 -8.70 -8.57 6.46
N ILE A 73 -8.59 -8.66 5.14
CA ILE A 73 -9.49 -7.98 4.21
C ILE A 73 -10.55 -8.93 3.65
N THR A 74 -11.79 -8.72 4.08
CA THR A 74 -12.97 -9.34 3.48
C THR A 74 -13.38 -8.62 2.19
N ILE A 75 -13.25 -9.33 1.06
CA ILE A 75 -13.89 -9.19 -0.26
C ILE A 75 -14.19 -7.75 -0.78
N ASN A 76 -13.60 -7.40 -1.94
CA ASN A 76 -13.81 -6.22 -2.82
C ASN A 76 -12.81 -5.04 -2.72
N LEU A 77 -11.67 -5.19 -2.04
CA LEU A 77 -10.52 -4.28 -2.24
C LEU A 77 -9.67 -4.76 -3.42
N SER A 78 -9.24 -3.82 -4.27
CA SER A 78 -8.28 -4.08 -5.35
C SER A 78 -6.89 -3.66 -4.91
N PHE A 79 -5.93 -4.57 -5.08
CA PHE A 79 -4.52 -4.35 -4.75
C PHE A 79 -3.73 -4.30 -6.04
N GLN A 80 -2.93 -3.26 -6.19
CA GLN A 80 -1.94 -3.17 -7.23
C GLN A 80 -0.58 -3.01 -6.59
N MET A 81 0.32 -3.92 -6.93
CA MET A 81 1.71 -3.84 -6.50
C MET A 81 2.59 -3.38 -7.66
N THR A 82 3.43 -2.39 -7.40
CA THR A 82 4.36 -1.85 -8.40
C THR A 82 5.77 -1.80 -7.85
N ARG A 83 6.73 -2.26 -8.66
CA ARG A 83 8.17 -2.19 -8.39
C ARG A 83 8.84 -1.28 -9.40
N LYS A 84 9.55 -0.26 -8.95
CA LYS A 84 10.40 0.56 -9.84
C LYS A 84 11.75 -0.11 -10.06
N ARG A 85 12.00 -0.54 -11.30
CA ARG A 85 13.23 -1.26 -11.71
C ARG A 85 14.54 -0.50 -11.45
N ALA A 86 14.49 0.83 -11.39
CA ALA A 86 15.68 1.66 -11.15
C ALA A 86 16.09 1.75 -9.67
N GLU A 87 15.23 1.32 -8.74
CA GLU A 87 15.33 1.59 -7.31
C GLU A 87 15.03 0.30 -6.54
N ALA A 88 15.85 -0.72 -6.77
CA ALA A 88 15.58 -2.16 -6.61
C ALA A 88 15.09 -2.65 -5.22
N GLU A 89 14.86 -1.79 -4.24
CA GLU A 89 14.68 -2.14 -2.83
C GLU A 89 13.27 -1.88 -2.27
N MET A 90 12.41 -1.13 -2.95
CA MET A 90 11.08 -0.79 -2.43
C MET A 90 9.95 -1.11 -3.41
N TYR A 91 8.91 -1.75 -2.89
CA TYR A 91 7.63 -1.99 -3.54
C TYR A 91 6.61 -0.97 -3.06
N LYS A 92 5.77 -0.50 -3.98
CA LYS A 92 4.59 0.30 -3.67
C LYS A 92 3.36 -0.57 -3.77
N ILE A 93 2.66 -0.72 -2.65
CA ILE A 93 1.32 -1.32 -2.57
C ILE A 93 0.31 -0.18 -2.70
N THR A 94 -0.57 -0.30 -3.69
CA THR A 94 -1.69 0.60 -3.92
C THR A 94 -2.98 -0.15 -3.66
N MET A 95 -3.86 0.42 -2.85
CA MET A 95 -5.17 -0.15 -2.58
C MET A 95 -6.26 0.82 -3.02
N SER A 96 -7.25 0.29 -3.74
CA SER A 96 -8.43 1.02 -4.21
C SER A 96 -9.69 0.21 -3.94
N GLY A 97 -10.81 0.88 -3.69
CA GLY A 97 -12.05 0.24 -3.29
C GLY A 97 -13.10 1.26 -2.87
N SER A 98 -14.13 0.82 -2.15
CA SER A 98 -15.08 1.75 -1.53
C SER A 98 -14.42 2.56 -0.41
N GLN A 99 -14.92 3.76 -0.16
CA GLN A 99 -14.43 4.62 0.93
C GLN A 99 -14.48 3.92 2.29
N GLU A 100 -15.55 3.17 2.56
CA GLU A 100 -15.73 2.41 3.80
C GLU A 100 -14.60 1.39 3.99
N GLN A 101 -14.29 0.61 2.96
CA GLN A 101 -13.22 -0.38 3.01
C GLN A 101 -11.84 0.24 3.16
N LEU A 102 -11.57 1.34 2.44
CA LEU A 102 -10.31 2.06 2.56
C LEU A 102 -10.16 2.69 3.95
N GLN A 103 -11.26 3.17 4.54
CA GLN A 103 -11.26 3.70 5.89
C GLN A 103 -11.00 2.61 6.93
N HIS A 104 -11.62 1.43 6.80
CA HIS A 104 -11.32 0.28 7.66
C HIS A 104 -9.83 -0.07 7.64
N ILE A 105 -9.20 -0.05 6.45
CA ILE A 105 -7.76 -0.29 6.34
C ILE A 105 -6.94 0.78 7.06
N CYS A 106 -7.35 2.04 6.99
CA CYS A 106 -6.69 3.11 7.73
C CYS A 106 -6.81 2.91 9.24
N ASP A 107 -8.00 2.54 9.71
CA ASP A 107 -8.28 2.39 11.13
C ASP A 107 -7.49 1.21 11.73
N ASP A 108 -7.37 0.11 10.99
CA ASP A 108 -6.68 -1.11 11.43
C ASP A 108 -5.17 -1.10 11.15
N PHE A 109 -4.65 -0.09 10.43
CA PHE A 109 -3.29 -0.12 9.89
C PHE A 109 -2.20 -0.27 10.96
N ASN A 110 -2.39 0.34 12.13
CA ASN A 110 -1.43 0.21 13.24
C ASN A 110 -1.32 -1.24 13.72
N GLU A 111 -2.44 -1.95 13.84
CA GLU A 111 -2.47 -3.35 14.26
C GLU A 111 -1.83 -4.24 13.20
N ILE A 112 -2.16 -4.00 11.93
CA ILE A 112 -1.57 -4.71 10.78
C ILE A 112 -0.05 -4.50 10.75
N TYR A 113 0.42 -3.27 10.95
CA TYR A 113 1.83 -2.94 10.96
C TYR A 113 2.56 -3.65 12.11
N ASP A 114 2.00 -3.58 13.33
CA ASP A 114 2.61 -4.21 14.50
C ASP A 114 2.63 -5.75 14.35
N GLU A 115 1.61 -6.35 13.73
CA GLU A 115 1.57 -7.77 13.37
C GLU A 115 2.71 -8.14 12.41
N VAL A 116 2.86 -7.40 11.31
CA VAL A 116 3.95 -7.62 10.34
C VAL A 116 5.32 -7.47 11.01
N MET A 117 5.50 -6.45 11.86
CA MET A 117 6.77 -6.22 12.56
C MET A 117 7.07 -7.30 13.59
N ASN A 118 6.05 -7.87 14.24
CA ASN A 118 6.24 -9.00 15.15
C ASN A 118 6.64 -10.26 14.39
N ILE A 119 6.00 -10.56 13.24
CA ILE A 119 6.41 -11.66 12.36
C ILE A 119 7.88 -11.49 11.94
N LEU A 120 8.28 -10.29 11.53
CA LEU A 120 9.66 -10.00 11.14
C LEU A 120 10.68 -10.17 12.28
N LYS A 121 10.27 -9.88 13.53
CA LYS A 121 11.11 -10.12 14.71
C LYS A 121 11.23 -11.60 15.05
N ASP A 122 10.14 -12.34 14.95
CA ASP A 122 10.06 -13.77 15.28
C ASP A 122 10.76 -14.63 14.22
N GLU A 123 10.72 -14.23 12.94
CA GLU A 123 11.45 -14.86 11.83
C GLU A 123 12.97 -14.56 11.84
N GLY A 124 13.50 -14.03 12.95
CA GLY A 124 14.85 -13.50 13.11
C GLY A 124 15.92 -14.13 12.20
N THR A 125 16.67 -13.29 11.48
CA THR A 125 17.91 -13.69 10.78
C THR A 125 17.80 -14.67 9.61
N ALA A 126 16.62 -14.98 9.05
CA ALA A 126 16.52 -15.60 7.72
C ALA A 126 16.67 -14.55 6.60
N ALA A 127 17.85 -13.92 6.53
CA ALA A 127 18.21 -13.01 5.46
C ALA A 127 18.52 -13.80 4.18
N GLY A 128 17.52 -14.01 3.36
CA GLY A 128 17.68 -14.51 1.99
C GLY A 128 16.31 -14.57 1.35
N ASN A 129 16.18 -14.05 0.13
CA ASN A 129 15.00 -14.12 -0.73
C ASN A 129 14.15 -15.33 -0.37
N ASN A 130 13.04 -15.10 0.35
CA ASN A 130 12.15 -16.20 0.64
C ASN A 130 11.40 -16.46 -0.68
N PRO A 131 11.63 -17.58 -1.37
CA PRO A 131 10.89 -17.89 -2.59
C PRO A 131 9.38 -17.91 -2.34
N GLU A 132 8.93 -18.04 -1.09
CA GLU A 132 7.54 -17.86 -0.70
C GLU A 132 7.06 -16.41 -0.84
N ASP A 133 7.89 -15.40 -0.57
CA ASP A 133 7.56 -13.99 -0.82
C ASP A 133 7.39 -13.72 -2.32
N ASP A 134 8.29 -14.26 -3.15
CA ASP A 134 8.21 -14.16 -4.62
C ASP A 134 6.99 -14.92 -5.15
N VAL A 135 6.70 -16.10 -4.62
CA VAL A 135 5.51 -16.90 -4.97
C VAL A 135 4.23 -16.20 -4.54
N GLU A 136 4.20 -15.57 -3.36
CA GLU A 136 3.03 -14.85 -2.88
C GLU A 136 2.83 -13.52 -3.64
N GLU A 137 3.91 -12.83 -4.01
CA GLU A 137 3.89 -11.73 -4.99
C GLU A 137 3.24 -12.19 -6.30
N LEU A 138 3.70 -13.31 -6.87
CA LEU A 138 3.16 -13.85 -8.12
C LEU A 138 1.70 -14.29 -7.98
N ARG A 139 1.31 -14.90 -6.86
CA ARG A 139 -0.07 -15.29 -6.57
C ARG A 139 -0.99 -14.08 -6.42
N ALA A 140 -0.54 -13.04 -5.70
CA ALA A 140 -1.26 -11.79 -5.60
C ALA A 140 -1.48 -11.17 -6.98
N ARG A 141 -0.45 -11.17 -7.83
CA ARG A 141 -0.55 -10.65 -9.20
C ARG A 141 -1.50 -11.46 -10.08
N ILE A 142 -1.50 -12.79 -9.97
CA ILE A 142 -2.45 -13.65 -10.70
C ILE A 142 -3.89 -13.34 -10.27
N ARG A 143 -4.16 -13.21 -8.97
CA ARG A 143 -5.50 -12.90 -8.46
C ARG A 143 -6.00 -11.52 -8.90
N GLU A 144 -5.13 -10.52 -8.95
CA GLU A 144 -5.43 -9.19 -9.49
C GLU A 144 -5.87 -9.28 -10.96
N LEU A 145 -5.08 -9.97 -11.79
CA LEU A 145 -5.38 -10.17 -13.21
C LEU A 145 -6.66 -10.98 -13.47
N GLU A 146 -7.00 -11.92 -12.58
CA GLU A 146 -8.25 -12.68 -12.64
C GLU A 146 -9.47 -11.83 -12.24
N LEU A 147 -9.32 -10.91 -11.29
CA LEU A 147 -10.36 -9.95 -10.93
C LEU A 147 -10.63 -8.98 -12.09
N GLU A 148 -9.56 -8.42 -12.68
CA GLU A 148 -9.64 -7.53 -13.83
C GLU A 148 -10.30 -8.24 -15.03
N ASN A 149 -9.90 -9.48 -15.35
CA ASN A 149 -10.54 -10.27 -16.40
C ASN A 149 -12.04 -10.49 -16.16
N ARG A 150 -12.45 -10.76 -14.92
CA ARG A 150 -13.86 -10.96 -14.58
C ARG A 150 -14.67 -9.68 -14.74
N MET A 151 -14.10 -8.54 -14.38
CA MET A 151 -14.75 -7.23 -14.56
C MET A 151 -14.88 -6.87 -16.04
N LEU A 152 -13.83 -7.11 -16.84
CA LEU A 152 -13.85 -6.87 -18.29
C LEU A 152 -14.86 -7.76 -19.04
N ARG A 153 -15.04 -9.01 -18.62
CA ARG A 153 -16.01 -9.94 -19.24
C ARG A 153 -17.48 -9.67 -18.87
N ARG A 154 -17.74 -8.80 -17.90
CA ARG A 154 -19.09 -8.39 -17.48
C ARG A 154 -19.58 -7.12 -18.17
N ASN A 155 -18.69 -6.40 -18.85
CA ASN A 155 -19.02 -5.28 -19.75
C ASN A 155 -19.14 -5.78 -21.19
#